data_AF-A0A6G1C2G4-F1
#
_entry.id   AF-A0A6G1C2G4-F1
#
_cell.length_a   1.000
_cell.length_b   1.000
_cell.length_c   1.000
_cell.angle_alpha   90.00
_cell.angle_beta   90.00
_cell.angle_gamma   90.00
#
_symmetry.space_group_name_H-M   'P 1'
#
loop_
_entity.id
_entity.type
_entity.pdbx_description
1 polymer ?
#
loop_
_entity_poly.entity_id
_entity_poly.type
_entity_poly.pdbx_seq_one_letter_code
_entity_poly.pdbx_strand_id
1 'polypeptide(L)'
;MLCPNNLCCSQWGYCGLGSDYCGSGCQSGACCSSQRCGSQAGGATCPNNQCCSQYGYCGFGSEYCGNGCQNGPCRADIKCGHLAGGKLCPNNLCCSQWGYCGLGSEFCGSGCQSGACCPEKRCGRQAGGAKCPNNFCCSSSGYCGLGGNYCGSGCQSGGCYGSGNGVAAILSNNHTVSFDGIIKSVAELE
;
A
#
# COMPACT_ATOMS: atom_id res chain seq x y z
N MET A 1 7.83 1.19 -8.35
CA MET A 1 6.81 2.24 -8.64
C MET A 1 5.76 1.63 -9.55
N LEU A 2 4.52 2.13 -9.51
CA LEU A 2 3.47 1.72 -10.44
C LEU A 2 3.46 2.65 -11.64
N CYS A 3 3.31 2.11 -12.83
CA CYS A 3 3.18 2.91 -14.05
C CYS A 3 1.78 3.54 -14.16
N PRO A 4 1.67 4.74 -14.75
CA PRO A 4 0.37 5.39 -14.96
C PRO A 4 -0.50 4.61 -15.95
N ASN A 5 -1.81 4.82 -15.88
CA ASN A 5 -2.78 4.31 -16.86
C ASN A 5 -2.72 2.79 -17.10
N ASN A 6 -2.35 2.02 -16.09
CA ASN A 6 -2.14 0.56 -16.17
C ASN A 6 -1.10 0.11 -17.21
N LEU A 7 -0.18 0.99 -17.62
CA LEU A 7 1.01 0.58 -18.37
C LEU A 7 1.76 -0.52 -17.61
N CYS A 8 2.38 -1.42 -18.35
CA CYS A 8 3.09 -2.54 -17.77
C CYS A 8 4.47 -2.08 -17.33
N CYS A 9 4.86 -2.49 -16.12
CA CYS A 9 6.23 -2.35 -15.64
C CYS A 9 7.01 -3.59 -16.07
N SER A 10 7.97 -3.42 -16.96
CA SER A 10 8.83 -4.52 -17.42
C SER A 10 9.72 -5.06 -16.29
N GLN A 11 10.38 -6.19 -16.54
CA GLN A 11 11.36 -6.76 -15.61
C GLN A 11 12.54 -5.81 -15.30
N TRP A 12 12.75 -4.80 -16.14
CA TRP A 12 13.80 -3.80 -16.01
C TRP A 12 13.32 -2.49 -15.35
N GLY A 13 12.05 -2.43 -14.91
CA GLY A 13 11.49 -1.25 -14.25
C GLY A 13 11.07 -0.12 -15.19
N TYR A 14 10.88 -0.39 -16.48
CA TYR A 14 10.39 0.59 -17.46
C TYR A 14 8.90 0.43 -17.72
N CYS A 15 8.21 1.54 -17.93
CA CYS A 15 6.77 1.58 -18.24
C CYS A 15 6.52 1.54 -19.74
N GLY A 16 5.61 0.69 -20.20
CA GLY A 16 5.24 0.60 -21.60
C GLY A 16 4.12 -0.39 -21.91
N LEU A 17 3.95 -0.69 -23.19
CA LEU A 17 2.96 -1.63 -23.74
C LEU A 17 3.67 -2.65 -24.64
N GLY A 18 3.00 -3.75 -24.94
CA GLY A 18 3.53 -4.82 -25.79
C GLY A 18 4.26 -5.89 -24.98
N SER A 19 4.73 -6.94 -25.66
CA SER A 19 5.32 -8.12 -25.04
C SER A 19 6.52 -7.82 -24.16
N ASP A 20 7.32 -6.82 -24.52
CA ASP A 20 8.57 -6.48 -23.81
C ASP A 20 8.30 -5.86 -22.43
N TYR A 21 7.09 -5.36 -22.22
CA TYR A 21 6.65 -4.74 -20.97
C TYR A 21 5.62 -5.61 -20.24
N CYS A 22 4.64 -6.14 -20.97
CA CYS A 22 3.49 -6.86 -20.41
C CYS A 22 3.65 -8.38 -20.41
N GLY A 23 4.63 -8.91 -21.15
CA GLY A 23 4.88 -10.34 -21.27
C GLY A 23 5.67 -10.90 -20.08
N SER A 24 6.66 -11.74 -20.39
CA SER A 24 7.49 -12.38 -19.37
C SER A 24 8.20 -11.34 -18.50
N GLY A 25 8.16 -11.54 -17.18
CA GLY A 25 8.81 -10.65 -16.23
C GLY A 25 8.09 -9.33 -15.96
N CYS A 26 6.85 -9.15 -16.45
CA CYS A 26 6.02 -8.02 -16.08
C CYS A 26 5.76 -7.98 -14.56
N GLN A 27 6.09 -6.86 -13.92
CA GLN A 27 6.05 -6.69 -12.47
C GLN A 27 4.71 -6.11 -11.97
N SER A 28 4.08 -5.23 -12.75
CA SER A 28 2.81 -4.58 -12.42
C SER A 28 2.15 -3.96 -13.66
N GLY A 29 0.94 -3.43 -13.53
CA GLY A 29 0.13 -2.94 -14.65
C GLY A 29 -0.73 -4.03 -15.27
N ALA A 30 -1.05 -3.88 -16.56
CA ALA A 30 -1.84 -4.84 -17.33
C ALA A 30 -1.00 -6.02 -17.87
N CYS A 31 -0.30 -6.73 -16.97
CA CYS A 31 0.49 -7.91 -17.35
C CYS A 31 -0.37 -8.97 -18.04
N CYS A 32 0.17 -9.63 -19.08
CA CYS A 32 -0.52 -10.68 -19.81
C CYS A 32 -0.83 -11.90 -18.92
N SER A 33 0.00 -12.16 -17.91
CA SER A 33 -0.27 -13.14 -16.86
C SER A 33 -0.74 -12.43 -15.60
N SER A 34 -1.97 -12.70 -15.17
CA SER A 34 -2.55 -12.10 -13.98
C SER A 34 -1.76 -12.48 -12.72
N GLN A 35 -1.46 -11.48 -11.90
CA GLN A 35 -0.79 -11.67 -10.62
C GLN A 35 -1.70 -12.40 -9.62
N ARG A 36 -1.11 -13.20 -8.74
CA ARG A 36 -1.83 -13.91 -7.67
C ARG A 36 -2.04 -13.01 -6.45
N CYS A 37 -3.15 -13.20 -5.76
CA CYS A 37 -3.53 -12.37 -4.62
C CYS A 37 -4.42 -13.14 -3.63
N GLY A 38 -4.76 -12.49 -2.52
CA GLY A 38 -5.75 -12.97 -1.57
C GLY A 38 -5.26 -14.17 -0.77
N SER A 39 -6.20 -14.94 -0.22
CA SER A 39 -5.92 -16.14 0.58
C SER A 39 -5.03 -17.16 -0.14
N GLN A 40 -5.17 -17.26 -1.46
CA GLN A 40 -4.37 -18.16 -2.30
C GLN A 40 -2.92 -17.71 -2.50
N ALA A 41 -2.58 -16.49 -2.09
CA ALA A 41 -1.24 -15.91 -2.16
C ALA A 41 -0.82 -15.31 -0.82
N GLY A 42 -1.20 -15.95 0.30
CA GLY A 42 -0.77 -15.53 1.64
C GLY A 42 -1.25 -14.13 2.06
N GLY A 43 -2.37 -13.66 1.50
CA GLY A 43 -2.92 -12.33 1.75
C GLY A 43 -2.34 -11.21 0.88
N ALA A 44 -1.58 -11.55 -0.17
CA ALA A 44 -1.04 -10.56 -1.09
C ALA A 44 -2.14 -9.67 -1.71
N THR A 45 -1.86 -8.37 -1.83
CA THR A 45 -2.75 -7.38 -2.43
C THR A 45 -2.38 -7.16 -3.89
N CYS A 46 -3.36 -6.83 -4.71
CA CYS A 46 -3.11 -6.52 -6.12
C CYS A 46 -2.46 -5.15 -6.32
N PRO A 47 -1.54 -5.01 -7.30
CA PRO A 47 -1.01 -3.72 -7.71
C PRO A 47 -2.06 -2.92 -8.49
N ASN A 48 -1.77 -1.63 -8.73
CA ASN A 48 -2.61 -0.73 -9.55
C ASN A 48 -4.08 -0.64 -9.09
N ASN A 49 -4.37 -0.90 -7.81
CA ASN A 49 -5.73 -0.97 -7.29
C ASN A 49 -6.64 -1.91 -8.09
N GLN A 50 -6.09 -3.00 -8.62
CA GLN A 50 -6.89 -4.08 -9.18
C GLN A 50 -7.67 -4.80 -8.07
N CYS A 51 -8.80 -5.41 -8.43
CA CYS A 51 -9.54 -6.26 -7.53
C CYS A 51 -8.89 -7.64 -7.46
N CYS A 52 -8.87 -8.21 -6.26
CA CYS A 52 -8.52 -9.61 -6.07
C CYS A 52 -9.78 -10.46 -6.16
N SER A 53 -9.90 -11.28 -7.21
CA SER A 53 -11.05 -12.17 -7.40
C SER A 53 -11.16 -13.22 -6.30
N GLN A 54 -12.31 -13.88 -6.21
CA GLN A 54 -12.50 -15.03 -5.29
C GLN A 54 -11.49 -16.17 -5.51
N TYR A 55 -10.91 -16.26 -6.72
CA TYR A 55 -9.93 -17.27 -7.09
C TYR A 55 -8.47 -16.85 -6.85
N GLY A 56 -8.25 -15.63 -6.35
CA GLY A 56 -6.92 -15.11 -6.03
C GLY A 56 -6.14 -14.67 -7.26
N TYR A 57 -6.82 -13.98 -8.19
CA TYR A 57 -6.20 -13.33 -9.35
C TYR A 57 -6.54 -11.84 -9.39
N CYS A 58 -5.58 -11.03 -9.82
CA CYS A 58 -5.74 -9.60 -9.99
C CYS A 58 -6.36 -9.24 -11.34
N GLY A 59 -7.32 -8.33 -11.33
CA GLY A 59 -7.92 -7.78 -12.53
C GLY A 59 -9.03 -6.76 -12.26
N PHE A 60 -9.79 -6.45 -13.31
CA PHE A 60 -10.95 -5.56 -13.28
C PHE A 60 -12.15 -6.25 -13.92
N GLY A 61 -13.35 -5.73 -13.67
CA GLY A 61 -14.60 -6.32 -14.17
C GLY A 61 -15.36 -7.09 -13.09
N SER A 62 -16.54 -7.59 -13.44
CA SER A 62 -17.43 -8.32 -12.52
C SER A 62 -16.79 -9.57 -11.94
N GLU A 63 -15.92 -10.22 -12.70
CA GLU A 63 -15.29 -11.49 -12.38
C GLU A 63 -14.23 -11.32 -11.27
N TYR A 64 -13.70 -10.11 -11.14
CA TYR A 64 -12.67 -9.77 -10.17
C TYR A 64 -13.22 -8.94 -9.01
N CYS A 65 -14.05 -7.94 -9.32
CA CYS A 65 -14.57 -6.98 -8.34
C CYS A 65 -15.97 -7.32 -7.82
N GLY A 66 -16.63 -8.32 -8.40
CA GLY A 66 -17.98 -8.72 -8.04
C GLY A 66 -18.03 -9.62 -6.80
N ASN A 67 -18.87 -10.64 -6.87
CA ASN A 67 -19.09 -11.54 -5.74
C ASN A 67 -17.80 -12.29 -5.38
N GLY A 68 -17.53 -12.40 -4.08
CA GLY A 68 -16.33 -13.06 -3.56
C GLY A 68 -15.02 -12.30 -3.79
N CYS A 69 -15.05 -11.04 -4.24
CA CYS A 69 -13.87 -10.17 -4.26
C CYS A 69 -13.24 -10.07 -2.86
N GLN A 70 -11.93 -10.34 -2.77
CA GLN A 70 -11.21 -10.48 -1.50
C GLN A 70 -10.62 -9.15 -1.00
N ASN A 71 -10.10 -8.32 -1.92
CA ASN A 71 -9.54 -6.99 -1.63
C ASN A 71 -9.45 -6.14 -2.92
N GLY A 72 -9.01 -4.88 -2.78
CA GLY A 72 -9.09 -3.88 -3.84
C GLY A 72 -10.45 -3.17 -3.85
N PRO A 73 -10.83 -2.49 -4.94
CA PRO A 73 -12.11 -1.79 -5.06
C PRO A 73 -13.25 -2.77 -5.39
N CYS A 74 -13.54 -3.69 -4.46
CA CYS A 74 -14.68 -4.60 -4.56
C CYS A 74 -15.99 -3.81 -4.65
N ARG A 75 -16.96 -4.33 -5.40
CA ARG A 75 -18.31 -3.74 -5.50
C ARG A 75 -19.10 -3.86 -4.20
N ALA A 76 -18.81 -4.89 -3.42
CA ALA A 76 -19.38 -5.04 -2.08
C ALA A 76 -18.65 -4.14 -1.09
N ASP A 77 -19.42 -3.55 -0.18
CA ASP A 77 -18.91 -2.75 0.91
C ASP A 77 -17.94 -3.53 1.81
N ILE A 78 -16.73 -3.01 1.99
CA ILE A 78 -15.70 -3.63 2.85
C ILE A 78 -15.80 -3.05 4.26
N LYS A 79 -16.19 -3.89 5.23
CA LYS A 79 -16.29 -3.51 6.66
C LYS A 79 -14.93 -3.43 7.35
N CYS A 80 -14.78 -2.48 8.26
CA CYS A 80 -13.53 -2.20 8.98
C CYS A 80 -13.75 -1.56 10.37
N GLY A 81 -12.66 -1.40 11.10
CA GLY A 81 -12.62 -0.63 12.34
C GLY A 81 -13.31 -1.34 13.50
N HIS A 82 -13.74 -0.58 14.51
CA HIS A 82 -14.33 -1.14 15.74
C HIS A 82 -15.58 -1.99 15.48
N LEU A 83 -16.35 -1.66 14.44
CA LEU A 83 -17.53 -2.42 14.01
C LEU A 83 -17.19 -3.76 13.33
N ALA A 84 -15.93 -4.00 13.03
CA ALA A 84 -15.42 -5.23 12.41
C ALA A 84 -14.20 -5.79 13.17
N GLY A 85 -14.22 -5.71 14.51
CA GLY A 85 -13.17 -6.29 15.36
C GLY A 85 -11.79 -5.65 15.17
N GLY A 86 -11.73 -4.37 14.80
CA GLY A 86 -10.48 -3.65 14.55
C GLY A 86 -9.83 -3.94 13.19
N LYS A 87 -10.55 -4.61 12.27
CA LYS A 87 -10.02 -4.92 10.93
C LYS A 87 -9.60 -3.65 10.19
N LEU A 88 -8.36 -3.64 9.71
CA LEU A 88 -7.84 -2.55 8.86
C LEU A 88 -8.32 -2.72 7.42
N CYS A 89 -8.45 -1.60 6.73
CA CYS A 89 -8.73 -1.61 5.30
C CYS A 89 -7.48 -2.00 4.49
N PRO A 90 -7.65 -2.74 3.37
CA PRO A 90 -6.54 -3.03 2.47
C PRO A 90 -6.04 -1.76 1.78
N ASN A 91 -4.82 -1.81 1.25
CA ASN A 91 -4.23 -0.76 0.40
C ASN A 91 -4.27 0.65 1.01
N ASN A 92 -4.19 0.75 2.34
CA ASN A 92 -4.26 2.01 3.11
C ASN A 92 -5.52 2.86 2.86
N LEU A 93 -6.59 2.25 2.35
CA LEU A 93 -7.91 2.87 2.30
C LEU A 93 -8.31 3.34 3.71
N CYS A 94 -9.07 4.42 3.77
CA CYS A 94 -9.55 4.98 5.01
C CYS A 94 -10.71 4.16 5.52
N CYS A 95 -10.67 3.83 6.81
CA CYS A 95 -11.83 3.28 7.50
C CYS A 95 -12.69 4.42 8.03
N SER A 96 -13.86 4.64 7.45
CA SER A 96 -14.77 5.72 7.84
C SER A 96 -15.27 5.57 9.27
N GLN A 97 -15.84 6.62 9.83
CA GLN A 97 -16.49 6.56 11.16
C GLN A 97 -17.59 5.49 11.26
N TRP A 98 -18.17 5.11 10.12
CA TRP A 98 -19.22 4.10 9.99
C TRP A 98 -18.70 2.67 9.77
N GLY A 99 -17.38 2.48 9.78
CA GLY A 99 -16.75 1.16 9.65
C GLY A 99 -16.78 0.60 8.24
N TYR A 100 -16.58 1.45 7.24
CA TYR A 100 -16.47 1.07 5.83
C TYR A 100 -15.16 1.59 5.21
N CYS A 101 -14.55 0.83 4.31
CA CYS A 101 -13.33 1.21 3.62
C CYS A 101 -13.60 2.03 2.36
N GLY A 102 -12.82 3.10 2.16
CA GLY A 102 -12.87 3.90 0.93
C GLY A 102 -11.84 5.02 0.91
N LEU A 103 -11.98 5.92 -0.05
CA LEU A 103 -11.22 7.17 -0.17
C LEU A 103 -12.19 8.34 -0.30
N GLY A 104 -11.69 9.57 -0.15
CA GLY A 104 -12.52 10.77 -0.15
C GLY A 104 -12.86 11.24 1.27
N SER A 105 -13.46 12.42 1.37
CA SER A 105 -13.78 13.09 2.64
C SER A 105 -14.66 12.25 3.56
N GLU A 106 -15.56 11.46 2.99
CA GLU A 106 -16.55 10.64 3.70
C GLU A 106 -15.90 9.47 4.44
N PHE A 107 -14.73 9.04 3.96
CA PHE A 107 -13.97 7.93 4.52
C PHE A 107 -12.76 8.41 5.30
N CYS A 108 -12.01 9.35 4.74
CA CYS A 108 -10.75 9.83 5.28
C CYS A 108 -10.90 11.05 6.19
N GLY A 109 -12.02 11.75 6.14
CA GLY A 109 -12.23 12.98 6.91
C GLY A 109 -12.52 12.75 8.39
N SER A 110 -13.47 13.53 8.91
CA SER A 110 -13.86 13.46 10.32
C SER A 110 -14.27 12.05 10.73
N GLY A 111 -13.80 11.60 11.89
CA GLY A 111 -14.12 10.28 12.43
C GLY A 111 -13.44 9.10 11.72
N CYS A 112 -12.56 9.34 10.75
CA CYS A 112 -11.73 8.28 10.17
C CYS A 112 -10.97 7.49 11.27
N GLN A 113 -11.10 6.17 11.23
CA GLN A 113 -10.62 5.26 12.28
C GLN A 113 -9.18 4.81 12.03
N SER A 114 -8.83 4.51 10.78
CA SER A 114 -7.52 3.99 10.34
C SER A 114 -7.31 4.23 8.83
N GLY A 115 -6.13 3.90 8.31
CA GLY A 115 -5.74 4.21 6.93
C GLY A 115 -5.25 5.65 6.77
N ALA A 116 -5.34 6.19 5.55
CA ALA A 116 -4.85 7.52 5.18
C ALA A 116 -5.78 8.67 5.61
N CYS A 117 -6.08 8.78 6.91
CA CYS A 117 -6.97 9.80 7.45
C CYS A 117 -6.44 11.24 7.26
N CYS A 118 -7.38 12.19 7.08
CA CYS A 118 -7.17 13.62 6.90
C CYS A 118 -8.02 14.42 7.92
N PRO A 119 -7.43 15.33 8.74
CA PRO A 119 -5.99 15.54 8.88
C PRO A 119 -5.29 14.32 9.50
N GLU A 120 -3.97 14.27 9.33
CA GLU A 120 -3.14 13.18 9.85
C GLU A 120 -3.32 12.97 11.37
N LYS A 121 -3.32 11.71 11.80
CA LYS A 121 -3.52 11.33 13.21
C LYS A 121 -2.31 11.75 14.05
N ARG A 122 -2.58 12.31 15.23
CA ARG A 122 -1.58 12.59 16.26
C ARG A 122 -1.21 11.31 17.02
N CYS A 123 0.04 11.20 17.43
CA CYS A 123 0.59 10.02 18.08
C CYS A 123 1.73 10.36 19.06
N GLY A 124 2.22 9.33 19.75
CA GLY A 124 3.41 9.42 20.59
C GLY A 124 3.17 10.24 21.86
N ARG A 125 4.25 10.75 22.46
CA ARG A 125 4.20 11.53 23.70
C ARG A 125 3.31 12.78 23.58
N GLN A 126 3.17 13.33 22.38
CA GLN A 126 2.33 14.48 22.08
C GLN A 126 0.82 14.16 22.04
N ALA A 127 0.47 12.88 22.15
CA ALA A 127 -0.90 12.38 22.15
C ALA A 127 -1.07 11.25 23.18
N GLY A 128 -0.48 11.39 24.37
CA GLY A 128 -0.66 10.44 25.47
C GLY A 128 -0.15 9.03 25.18
N GLY A 129 0.84 8.88 24.28
CA GLY A 129 1.39 7.59 23.88
C GLY A 129 0.58 6.86 22.80
N ALA A 130 -0.40 7.51 22.16
CA ALA A 130 -1.20 6.91 21.11
C ALA A 130 -0.30 6.37 19.97
N LYS A 131 -0.58 5.13 19.53
CA LYS A 131 0.10 4.52 18.38
C LYS A 131 -0.63 4.86 17.08
N CYS A 132 0.11 4.82 15.99
CA CYS A 132 -0.47 5.02 14.68
C CYS A 132 -1.18 3.75 14.17
N PRO A 133 -2.28 3.91 13.41
CA PRO A 133 -2.90 2.80 12.69
C PRO A 133 -1.96 2.29 11.59
N ASN A 134 -2.26 1.11 11.04
CA ASN A 134 -1.54 0.52 9.92
C ASN A 134 -0.02 0.35 10.13
N ASN A 135 0.41 0.32 11.41
CA ASN A 135 1.82 0.32 11.79
C ASN A 135 2.62 1.49 11.16
N PHE A 136 1.95 2.59 10.81
CA PHE A 136 2.61 3.81 10.38
C PHE A 136 3.56 4.30 11.47
N CYS A 137 4.60 5.00 11.03
CA CYS A 137 5.59 5.53 11.93
C CYS A 137 5.02 6.75 12.65
N CYS A 138 5.21 6.80 13.95
CA CYS A 138 4.97 8.00 14.72
C CYS A 138 6.23 8.86 14.72
N SER A 139 6.19 10.01 14.03
CA SER A 139 7.33 10.92 13.92
C SER A 139 7.76 11.50 15.28
N SER A 140 8.94 12.10 15.34
CA SER A 140 9.41 12.82 16.53
C SER A 140 8.47 13.96 16.96
N SER A 141 7.71 14.52 16.02
CA SER A 141 6.73 15.59 16.21
C SER A 141 5.33 15.08 16.61
N GLY A 142 5.12 13.77 16.63
CA GLY A 142 3.86 13.16 17.07
C GLY A 142 2.78 13.13 15.98
N TYR A 143 3.19 12.86 14.74
CA TYR A 143 2.30 12.65 13.59
C TYR A 143 2.52 11.29 12.95
N CYS A 144 1.45 10.68 12.47
CA CYS A 144 1.48 9.37 11.82
C CYS A 144 1.76 9.48 10.32
N GLY A 145 2.72 8.71 9.82
CA GLY A 145 2.99 8.66 8.39
C GLY A 145 4.06 7.66 7.99
N LEU A 146 4.54 7.80 6.77
CA LEU A 146 5.57 6.96 6.15
C LEU A 146 6.69 7.83 5.56
N GLY A 147 7.84 7.22 5.31
CA GLY A 147 9.02 7.89 4.77
C GLY A 147 9.95 8.46 5.86
N GLY A 148 11.09 9.00 5.44
CA GLY A 148 12.20 9.38 6.32
C GLY A 148 11.81 10.33 7.46
N ASN A 149 10.92 11.29 7.22
CA ASN A 149 10.49 12.26 8.23
C ASN A 149 9.64 11.66 9.36
N TYR A 150 9.02 10.50 9.12
CA TYR A 150 8.19 9.82 10.10
C TYR A 150 8.91 8.62 10.70
N CYS A 151 9.57 7.83 9.85
CA CYS A 151 10.20 6.55 10.21
C CYS A 151 11.70 6.65 10.54
N GLY A 152 12.33 7.78 10.26
CA GLY A 152 13.76 8.00 10.48
C GLY A 152 14.10 8.32 11.94
N SER A 153 15.09 9.20 12.12
CA SER A 153 15.56 9.59 13.45
C SER A 153 14.44 10.19 14.30
N GLY A 154 14.34 9.75 15.56
CA GLY A 154 13.32 10.22 16.49
C GLY A 154 11.92 9.62 16.28
N CYS A 155 11.76 8.62 15.40
CA CYS A 155 10.54 7.83 15.30
C CYS A 155 10.22 7.17 16.66
N GLN A 156 9.02 7.41 17.16
CA GLN A 156 8.60 7.04 18.51
C GLN A 156 7.99 5.63 18.58
N SER A 157 7.32 5.18 17.53
CA SER A 157 6.68 3.86 17.42
C SER A 157 6.32 3.55 15.96
N GLY A 158 5.89 2.31 15.70
CA GLY A 158 5.55 1.84 14.35
C GLY A 158 6.76 1.27 13.61
N GLY A 159 6.75 1.33 12.27
CA GLY A 159 7.80 0.81 11.40
C GLY A 159 9.09 1.65 11.30
N CYS A 160 9.68 2.05 12.44
CA CYS A 160 10.88 2.89 12.47
C CYS A 160 12.13 2.20 11.85
N TYR A 161 12.93 2.90 11.06
CA TYR A 161 14.09 2.36 10.33
C TYR A 161 15.25 1.87 11.22
N GLY A 162 15.37 2.42 12.44
CA GLY A 162 16.42 2.05 13.39
C GLY A 162 16.02 0.97 14.40
N SER A 163 14.78 0.48 14.37
CA SER A 163 14.39 -0.67 15.20
C SER A 163 14.82 -1.92 14.46
N GLY A 164 15.83 -2.63 14.95
CA GLY A 164 16.45 -3.83 14.35
C GLY A 164 15.54 -5.05 14.17
N ASN A 165 14.25 -4.85 13.92
CA ASN A 165 13.23 -5.83 13.55
C ASN A 165 12.24 -5.27 12.50
N GLY A 166 12.62 -4.23 11.75
CA GLY A 166 11.72 -3.48 10.86
C GLY A 166 11.80 -3.79 9.36
N VAL A 167 12.80 -4.53 8.89
CA VAL A 167 12.94 -4.87 7.46
C VAL A 167 12.15 -6.12 7.03
N ALA A 168 11.48 -6.80 7.96
CA ALA A 168 10.78 -8.06 7.66
C ALA A 168 9.25 -7.93 7.45
N ALA A 169 8.60 -6.83 7.87
CA ALA A 169 7.13 -6.77 7.89
C ALA A 169 6.47 -5.94 6.78
N ILE A 170 7.24 -5.20 5.97
CA ILE A 170 6.72 -4.47 4.79
C ILE A 170 7.28 -5.05 3.48
N LEU A 171 8.31 -5.90 3.54
CA LEU A 171 8.97 -6.51 2.38
C LEU A 171 8.44 -7.90 1.99
N SER A 172 7.33 -8.37 2.57
CA SER A 172 6.69 -9.62 2.13
C SER A 172 6.11 -9.55 0.72
N ASN A 173 6.17 -8.39 0.05
CA ASN A 173 5.90 -8.26 -1.38
C ASN A 173 7.12 -7.65 -2.09
N ASN A 174 8.20 -8.42 -2.12
CA ASN A 174 9.12 -8.58 -3.24
C ASN A 174 9.43 -7.32 -4.09
N HIS A 175 10.37 -6.50 -3.63
CA HIS A 175 11.40 -5.91 -4.49
C HIS A 175 12.52 -5.36 -3.61
N THR A 176 13.63 -6.09 -3.53
CA THR A 176 14.90 -5.54 -3.06
C THR A 176 15.35 -4.49 -4.06
N VAL A 177 14.98 -3.23 -3.85
CA VAL A 177 15.62 -2.13 -4.57
C VAL A 177 16.99 -1.95 -3.92
N SER A 178 18.02 -2.55 -4.51
CA SER A 178 19.40 -2.17 -4.20
C SER A 178 19.58 -0.71 -4.63
N PHE A 179 20.06 0.13 -3.70
CA PHE A 179 20.32 1.55 -3.92
C PHE A 179 21.68 1.81 -4.58
N ASP A 180 22.36 0.79 -5.10
CA ASP A 180 23.72 0.91 -5.67
C ASP A 180 23.78 1.62 -7.05
N GLY A 181 22.66 2.13 -7.56
CA GLY A 181 22.58 2.71 -8.92
C GLY A 181 22.49 4.24 -9.03
N ILE A 182 22.38 5.00 -7.93
CA ILE A 182 21.97 6.43 -8.01
C ILE A 182 23.15 7.43 -8.07
N ILE A 183 24.40 7.01 -7.95
CA ILE A 183 25.53 7.95 -8.13
C ILE A 183 26.47 7.49 -9.25
N LYS A 184 26.25 8.05 -10.44
CA LYS A 184 27.30 8.59 -11.33
C LYS A 184 26.68 9.23 -12.57
N SER A 185 26.30 10.50 -12.46
CA SER A 185 26.09 11.36 -13.64
C SER A 185 26.29 12.84 -13.29
N VAL A 186 27.51 13.24 -12.94
CA VAL A 186 27.98 14.62 -13.19
C VAL A 186 29.51 14.67 -13.14
N ALA A 187 30.15 14.62 -14.31
CA ALA A 187 31.55 14.91 -14.70
C ALA A 187 31.77 14.11 -16.00
N GLU A 188 31.96 14.66 -17.20
CA GLU A 188 32.56 15.93 -17.63
C GLU A 188 31.84 16.44 -18.90
N LEU A 189 31.66 17.76 -18.96
CA LEU A 189 31.55 18.52 -20.20
C LEU A 189 32.98 18.78 -20.67
N GLU A 190 33.42 18.11 -21.73
CA GLU A 190 34.29 18.63 -22.80
C GLU A 190 33.90 17.93 -24.12
#